data_AF-A0A3N0XVE1-F1
#
_entry.id   AF-A0A3N0XVE1-F1
#
_cell.length_a   1.000
_cell.length_b   1.000
_cell.length_c   1.000
_cell.angle_alpha   90.00
_cell.angle_beta   90.00
_cell.angle_gamma   90.00
#
_symmetry.space_group_name_H-M   'P 1'
#
loop_
_entity.id
_entity.type
_entity.pdbx_description
1 polymer ?
#
loop_
_entity_poly.entity_id
_entity_poly.type
_entity_poly.pdbx_seq_one_letter_code
_entity_poly.pdbx_strand_id
1 'polypeptide(L)'
;MADKTEKRPPNARLVFINNVDQYATKNIAKFLDSCVVGASLVAFGEADVEEEDDRIQDEQPKIKDATFQIVGTVSSQTEEKCSFISEEYSHLKREELLQHLMKCDVIIYDITQHPDQIDEAQWAVSALHEEIDTFSGHKMFILVSTIMTWATTKPVDKDDPDIPFTDEHYRKRKAHPNFHDHISLEKLVVKLGKTQTDIDSLLVSLRIEALYVKENFNIHWVSEDGMVENIEQITEEYKQTRGLLPLRICILGPPAVGKSTIAERICKHYKLHHVKLKETITETLDNLELCVHTEDVENDEGETQEFLDTLKENMNENEGLEKQFSVCSPEFMFSVDATDDFLKNRVLNLPETVVEGTSYTPEQFLHRLARFRERNVEDQTVLNYFEDLEIHPENLDITSNDDSEYLLVTEKICKKIGKPKNYGLISEEVEEEEQRQAEQQLKEQAAQRAEAERREEEEAQQRDQRWGEWNQHLEEVRRQEHDLLESQSGHFRNYLMRDVMPTLTQGLIECCTIRPDDPIDFLVGWSS
;
A
#
# COMPACT_ATOMS: atom_id res chain seq x y z
N MET A 1 -41.16 1.03 -1.41
CA MET A 1 -40.60 1.84 -0.31
C MET A 1 -40.18 3.15 -0.92
N ALA A 2 -40.72 4.25 -0.39
CA ALA A 2 -40.60 5.57 -0.99
C ALA A 2 -39.14 6.07 -0.97
N ASP A 3 -38.71 6.53 -2.14
CA ASP A 3 -37.50 7.28 -2.41
C ASP A 3 -37.43 8.49 -1.45
N LYS A 4 -36.54 8.43 -0.45
CA LYS A 4 -36.24 9.58 0.42
C LYS A 4 -35.36 10.54 -0.38
N THR A 5 -35.99 11.32 -1.25
CA THR A 5 -35.39 12.54 -1.78
C THR A 5 -35.29 13.53 -0.62
N GLU A 6 -34.14 13.56 0.05
CA GLU A 6 -33.78 14.66 0.95
C GLU A 6 -33.81 15.95 0.13
N LYS A 7 -34.83 16.77 0.40
CA LYS A 7 -35.00 18.06 -0.25
C LYS A 7 -33.87 18.97 0.21
N ARG A 8 -33.00 19.33 -0.73
CA ARG A 8 -31.94 20.33 -0.58
C ARG A 8 -32.47 21.60 0.12
N PRO A 9 -31.85 22.06 1.22
CA PRO A 9 -32.21 23.33 1.83
C PRO A 9 -31.98 24.46 0.83
N PRO A 10 -32.86 25.48 0.78
CA PRO A 10 -32.89 26.47 -0.31
C PRO A 10 -31.63 27.34 -0.44
N ASN A 11 -30.71 27.30 0.54
CA ASN A 11 -29.49 28.11 0.58
C ASN A 11 -28.18 27.30 0.68
N ALA A 12 -28.23 25.96 0.65
CA ALA A 12 -27.02 25.13 0.77
C ALA A 12 -26.30 24.99 -0.58
N ARG A 13 -25.00 25.29 -0.59
CA ARG A 13 -24.10 25.04 -1.74
C ARG A 13 -23.52 23.64 -1.62
N LEU A 14 -23.63 22.84 -2.68
CA LEU A 14 -23.09 21.50 -2.72
C LEU A 14 -21.66 21.56 -3.27
N VAL A 15 -20.70 21.07 -2.49
CA VAL A 15 -19.26 21.07 -2.79
C VAL A 15 -18.80 19.65 -3.02
N PHE A 16 -18.28 19.37 -4.21
CA PHE A 16 -17.56 18.14 -4.50
C PHE A 16 -16.07 18.31 -4.20
N ILE A 17 -15.46 17.33 -3.54
CA ILE A 17 -14.01 17.25 -3.33
C ILE A 17 -13.54 15.84 -3.72
N ASN A 18 -12.49 15.71 -4.53
CA ASN A 18 -11.91 14.39 -4.83
C ASN A 18 -11.06 13.88 -3.64
N ASN A 19 -11.06 12.56 -3.41
CA ASN A 19 -10.27 11.88 -2.37
C ASN A 19 -10.29 12.61 -1.02
N VAL A 20 -11.47 12.78 -0.43
CA VAL A 20 -11.68 13.55 0.81
C VAL A 20 -11.03 12.91 2.04
N ASP A 21 -10.58 11.66 1.91
CA ASP A 21 -9.82 10.95 2.92
C ASP A 21 -8.34 11.38 3.01
N GLN A 22 -7.83 12.13 2.02
CA GLN A 22 -6.47 12.67 2.06
C GLN A 22 -6.34 13.86 3.00
N TYR A 23 -5.13 14.08 3.54
CA TYR A 23 -4.91 15.09 4.58
C TYR A 23 -5.35 16.51 4.17
N ALA A 24 -4.95 16.98 2.97
CA ALA A 24 -5.27 18.34 2.52
C ALA A 24 -6.77 18.52 2.27
N THR A 25 -7.38 17.62 1.51
CA THR A 25 -8.81 17.63 1.16
C THR A 25 -9.71 17.40 2.38
N LYS A 26 -9.30 16.56 3.34
CA LYS A 26 -9.99 16.35 4.62
C LYS A 26 -10.04 17.62 5.45
N ASN A 27 -8.94 18.37 5.53
CA ASN A 27 -8.90 19.64 6.26
C ASN A 27 -9.70 20.74 5.55
N ILE A 28 -9.66 20.79 4.21
CA ILE A 28 -10.52 21.70 3.42
C ILE A 28 -11.99 21.38 3.69
N ALA A 29 -12.38 20.10 3.66
CA ALA A 29 -13.73 19.65 3.97
C ALA A 29 -14.16 20.08 5.38
N LYS A 30 -13.34 19.76 6.40
CA LYS A 30 -13.63 20.13 7.80
C LYS A 30 -13.82 21.65 7.97
N PHE A 31 -13.01 22.44 7.29
CA PHE A 31 -13.13 23.90 7.33
C PHE A 31 -14.40 24.39 6.64
N LEU A 32 -14.73 23.87 5.45
CA LEU A 32 -15.93 24.26 4.72
C LEU A 32 -17.22 23.88 5.45
N ASP A 33 -17.25 22.76 6.18
CA ASP A 33 -18.38 22.36 7.02
C ASP A 33 -18.66 23.37 8.15
N SER A 34 -17.58 23.96 8.69
CA SER A 34 -17.68 25.02 9.72
C SER A 34 -18.09 26.39 9.16
N CYS A 35 -18.04 26.60 7.85
CA CYS A 35 -18.29 27.88 7.20
C CYS A 35 -19.77 28.14 6.87
N VAL A 36 -20.20 29.39 7.00
CA VAL A 36 -21.52 29.86 6.56
C VAL A 36 -21.44 30.45 5.15
N VAL A 37 -22.33 30.01 4.25
CA VAL A 37 -22.36 30.47 2.85
C VAL A 37 -22.63 31.99 2.80
N GLY A 38 -21.71 32.75 2.20
CA GLY A 38 -21.84 34.20 2.03
C GLY A 38 -21.30 35.06 3.17
N ALA A 39 -20.71 34.47 4.22
CA ALA A 39 -19.92 35.22 5.18
C ALA A 39 -18.64 35.72 4.50
N SER A 40 -18.48 37.04 4.39
CA SER A 40 -17.17 37.64 4.10
C SER A 40 -16.29 37.46 5.34
N LEU A 41 -14.99 37.20 5.16
CA LEU A 41 -13.96 37.20 6.21
C LEU A 41 -13.86 38.61 6.82
N VAL A 42 -14.85 39.01 7.62
CA VAL A 42 -14.72 40.13 8.55
C VAL A 42 -14.16 39.53 9.81
N ALA A 43 -12.94 39.97 10.17
CA ALA A 43 -12.13 39.50 11.29
C ALA A 43 -12.96 38.88 12.42
N PHE A 44 -12.83 37.56 12.60
CA PHE A 44 -13.23 36.90 13.84
C PHE A 44 -12.34 37.45 14.96
N GLY A 45 -12.80 38.54 15.58
CA GLY A 45 -12.38 38.89 16.92
C GLY A 45 -12.92 37.86 17.88
N GLU A 46 -12.00 37.31 18.68
CA GLU A 46 -12.24 36.71 20.01
C GLU A 46 -13.50 35.85 20.11
N ALA A 47 -13.38 34.59 19.68
CA ALA A 47 -14.12 33.51 20.32
C ALA A 47 -13.08 32.67 21.05
N ASP A 48 -13.09 32.80 22.38
CA ASP A 48 -12.27 32.04 23.31
C ASP A 48 -12.35 30.55 22.98
N VAL A 49 -11.19 29.93 22.81
CA VAL A 49 -11.04 28.47 22.85
C VAL A 49 -11.17 28.10 24.33
N GLU A 50 -12.39 27.96 24.82
CA GLU A 50 -12.63 27.28 26.09
C GLU A 50 -12.30 25.79 25.87
N GLU A 51 -11.37 25.29 26.67
CA GLU A 51 -11.04 23.88 26.81
C GLU A 51 -12.32 23.09 27.15
N GLU A 52 -12.58 22.00 26.43
CA GLU A 52 -13.71 21.10 26.69
C GLU A 52 -13.57 20.48 28.08
N ASP A 53 -14.35 20.99 29.05
CA ASP A 53 -14.62 20.30 30.31
C ASP A 53 -15.97 19.58 30.25
N ASP A 54 -15.94 18.36 30.75
CA ASP A 54 -16.84 17.25 30.47
C ASP A 54 -18.20 17.42 31.20
N ARG A 55 -19.23 18.00 30.55
CA ARG A 55 -20.61 18.04 31.09
C ARG A 55 -21.71 17.94 30.03
N ILE A 56 -22.38 16.78 30.04
CA ILE A 56 -23.66 16.48 29.38
C ILE A 56 -24.74 17.49 29.83
N GLN A 57 -25.24 18.32 28.90
CA GLN A 57 -26.60 18.89 28.98
C GLN A 57 -27.26 18.94 27.59
N ASP A 58 -28.47 18.37 27.53
CA ASP A 58 -29.42 18.39 26.43
C ASP A 58 -29.76 19.82 25.98
N GLU A 59 -29.28 20.23 24.80
CA GLU A 59 -29.96 21.23 23.97
C GLU A 59 -30.03 20.75 22.52
N GLN A 60 -31.26 20.68 21.99
CA GLN A 60 -31.55 20.29 20.61
C GLN A 60 -30.82 21.22 19.61
N PRO A 61 -30.21 20.70 18.55
CA PRO A 61 -29.50 21.54 17.59
C PRO A 61 -30.52 22.37 16.78
N LYS A 62 -30.50 23.69 16.99
CA LYS A 62 -31.16 24.64 16.10
C LYS A 62 -30.54 24.50 14.70
N ILE A 63 -31.42 24.33 13.73
CA ILE A 63 -31.15 24.05 12.32
C ILE A 63 -30.16 25.08 11.73
N LYS A 64 -28.98 24.61 11.30
CA LYS A 64 -27.96 25.38 10.57
C LYS A 64 -28.37 25.53 9.09
N ASP A 65 -29.23 26.50 8.77
CA ASP A 65 -29.87 26.63 7.45
C ASP A 65 -28.99 27.19 6.30
N ALA A 66 -27.66 27.30 6.45
CA ALA A 66 -26.80 27.92 5.42
C ALA A 66 -25.33 27.42 5.41
N THR A 67 -25.07 26.14 5.60
CA THR A 67 -23.71 25.56 5.49
C THR A 67 -23.44 24.93 4.13
N PHE A 68 -22.15 24.76 3.80
CA PHE A 68 -21.74 23.97 2.63
C PHE A 68 -22.05 22.49 2.89
N GLN A 69 -22.63 21.80 1.90
CA GLN A 69 -22.80 20.35 1.94
C GLN A 69 -21.66 19.72 1.18
N ILE A 70 -20.86 18.87 1.83
CA ILE A 70 -19.65 18.29 1.26
C ILE A 70 -19.94 16.88 0.80
N VAL A 71 -19.58 16.59 -0.45
CA VAL A 71 -19.63 15.26 -1.05
C VAL A 71 -18.31 14.98 -1.74
N GLY A 72 -17.94 13.72 -1.90
CA GLY A 72 -16.65 13.44 -2.54
C GLY A 72 -16.29 11.98 -2.69
N THR A 73 -15.21 11.74 -3.43
CA THR A 73 -14.66 10.39 -3.59
C THR A 73 -13.70 10.06 -2.44
N VAL A 74 -13.51 8.77 -2.16
CA VAL A 74 -12.53 8.27 -1.18
C VAL A 74 -11.59 7.26 -1.82
N SER A 75 -10.30 7.34 -1.47
CA SER A 75 -9.25 6.45 -1.98
C SER A 75 -9.18 5.11 -1.24
N SER A 76 -9.60 5.08 0.03
CA SER A 76 -9.64 3.88 0.87
C SER A 76 -10.94 3.78 1.66
N GLN A 77 -11.51 2.57 1.78
CA GLN A 77 -12.64 2.32 2.68
C GLN A 77 -12.12 2.36 4.12
N THR A 78 -12.22 3.51 4.77
CA THR A 78 -12.04 3.63 6.21
C THR A 78 -13.36 3.25 6.89
N GLU A 79 -13.29 2.45 7.97
CA GLU A 79 -14.48 2.00 8.71
C GLU A 79 -15.18 3.16 9.47
N GLU A 80 -14.47 4.29 9.67
CA GLU A 80 -14.97 5.51 10.30
C GLU A 80 -15.50 6.51 9.25
N LYS A 81 -16.83 6.58 9.11
CA LYS A 81 -17.47 7.63 8.31
C LYS A 81 -17.22 9.00 8.93
N CYS A 82 -16.77 9.96 8.14
CA CYS A 82 -16.54 11.32 8.62
C CYS A 82 -17.86 12.04 8.88
N SER A 83 -18.06 12.58 10.09
CA SER A 83 -19.32 13.25 10.50
C SER A 83 -19.65 14.52 9.70
N PHE A 84 -18.67 15.09 9.01
CA PHE A 84 -18.75 16.33 8.23
C PHE A 84 -18.90 16.10 6.72
N ILE A 85 -19.01 14.85 6.26
CA ILE A 85 -19.22 14.52 4.84
C ILE A 85 -20.63 13.96 4.68
N SER A 86 -21.42 14.55 3.77
CA SER A 86 -22.80 14.12 3.52
C SER A 86 -22.86 12.82 2.73
N GLU A 87 -22.06 12.72 1.66
CA GLU A 87 -22.02 11.55 0.78
C GLU A 87 -20.58 11.24 0.34
N GLU A 88 -20.15 9.99 0.59
CA GLU A 88 -18.85 9.45 0.18
C GLU A 88 -19.06 8.44 -0.94
N TYR A 89 -18.27 8.55 -2.00
CA TYR A 89 -18.34 7.65 -3.15
C TYR A 89 -17.05 6.86 -3.34
N SER A 90 -17.17 5.55 -3.55
CA SER A 90 -16.04 4.67 -3.87
C SER A 90 -16.31 3.93 -5.18
N HIS A 91 -15.29 3.74 -6.02
CA HIS A 91 -15.36 2.96 -7.26
C HIS A 91 -16.43 3.42 -8.27
N LEU A 92 -16.67 4.72 -8.38
CA LEU A 92 -17.61 5.27 -9.37
C LEU A 92 -17.07 5.11 -10.79
N LYS A 93 -17.97 4.81 -11.73
CA LYS A 93 -17.68 4.97 -13.16
C LYS A 93 -17.76 6.44 -13.56
N ARG A 94 -17.10 6.81 -14.66
CA ARG A 94 -17.09 8.19 -15.19
C ARG A 94 -18.50 8.74 -15.42
N GLU A 95 -19.41 7.95 -15.96
CA GLU A 95 -20.78 8.39 -16.22
C GLU A 95 -21.55 8.70 -14.92
N GLU A 96 -21.33 7.90 -13.88
CA GLU A 96 -21.94 8.11 -12.57
C GLU A 96 -21.32 9.33 -11.87
N LEU A 97 -19.99 9.46 -11.93
CA LEU A 97 -19.28 10.62 -11.38
C LEU A 97 -19.77 11.93 -12.02
N LEU A 98 -19.95 11.96 -13.35
CA LEU A 98 -20.46 13.14 -14.04
C LEU A 98 -21.84 13.56 -13.50
N GLN A 99 -22.75 12.60 -13.26
CA GLN A 99 -24.07 12.91 -12.69
C GLN A 99 -23.99 13.57 -11.31
N HIS A 100 -23.02 13.17 -10.48
CA HIS A 100 -22.78 13.78 -9.17
C HIS A 100 -22.16 15.17 -9.32
N LEU A 101 -21.15 15.34 -10.19
CA LEU A 101 -20.53 16.63 -10.49
C LEU A 101 -21.56 17.65 -11.02
N MET A 102 -22.50 17.20 -11.87
CA MET A 102 -23.57 18.03 -12.40
C MET A 102 -24.55 18.56 -11.33
N LYS A 103 -24.69 17.87 -10.20
CA LYS A 103 -25.51 18.35 -9.07
C LYS A 103 -24.78 19.39 -8.20
N CYS A 104 -23.45 19.43 -8.24
CA CYS A 104 -22.62 20.27 -7.39
C CYS A 104 -22.48 21.70 -7.93
N ASP A 105 -22.33 22.68 -7.04
CA ASP A 105 -22.08 24.09 -7.41
C ASP A 105 -20.59 24.43 -7.39
N VAL A 106 -19.83 23.80 -6.49
CA VAL A 106 -18.37 23.95 -6.38
C VAL A 106 -17.74 22.58 -6.51
N ILE A 107 -16.68 22.48 -7.30
CA ILE A 107 -15.98 21.23 -7.59
C ILE A 107 -14.50 21.50 -7.35
N ILE A 108 -13.91 20.80 -6.38
CA ILE A 108 -12.51 20.94 -5.97
C ILE A 108 -11.77 19.66 -6.34
N TYR A 109 -10.73 19.82 -7.15
CA TYR A 109 -9.83 18.73 -7.53
C TYR A 109 -8.41 19.02 -7.03
N ASP A 110 -7.92 18.20 -6.09
CA ASP A 110 -6.52 18.12 -5.67
C ASP A 110 -5.76 17.07 -6.50
N ILE A 111 -4.76 17.54 -7.25
CA ILE A 111 -3.88 16.71 -8.09
C ILE A 111 -2.44 16.66 -7.54
N THR A 112 -2.21 17.13 -6.32
CA THR A 112 -0.86 17.24 -5.74
C THR A 112 -0.28 15.88 -5.30
N GLN A 113 -1.13 14.94 -4.89
CA GLN A 113 -0.69 13.71 -4.23
C GLN A 113 -0.59 12.49 -5.16
N HIS A 114 -1.54 12.30 -6.07
CA HIS A 114 -1.62 11.09 -6.91
C HIS A 114 -1.72 11.43 -8.41
N PRO A 115 -0.89 10.81 -9.28
CA PRO A 115 -0.92 11.04 -10.72
C PRO A 115 -2.26 10.69 -11.38
N ASP A 116 -2.93 9.63 -10.90
CA ASP A 116 -4.21 9.17 -11.46
C ASP A 116 -5.32 10.23 -11.37
N GLN A 117 -5.21 11.15 -10.42
CA GLN A 117 -6.16 12.25 -10.24
C GLN A 117 -6.05 13.30 -11.36
N ILE A 118 -4.91 13.37 -12.07
CA ILE A 118 -4.73 14.28 -13.21
C ILE A 118 -5.64 13.87 -14.35
N ASP A 119 -5.64 12.58 -14.71
CA ASP A 119 -6.47 12.06 -15.80
C ASP A 119 -7.97 12.16 -15.48
N GLU A 120 -8.35 11.91 -14.22
CA GLU A 120 -9.72 12.09 -13.75
C GLU A 120 -10.13 13.56 -13.83
N ALA A 121 -9.33 14.48 -13.26
CA ALA A 121 -9.62 15.92 -13.27
C ALA A 121 -9.67 16.49 -14.70
N GLN A 122 -8.77 16.03 -15.59
CA GLN A 122 -8.76 16.38 -17.00
C GLN A 122 -10.05 15.95 -17.72
N TRP A 123 -10.49 14.72 -17.47
CA TRP A 123 -11.75 14.22 -18.01
C TRP A 123 -12.94 14.99 -17.41
N ALA A 124 -12.96 15.20 -16.09
CA ALA A 124 -14.06 15.85 -15.38
C ALA A 124 -14.29 17.28 -15.88
N VAL A 125 -13.23 18.09 -15.99
CA VAL A 125 -13.37 19.47 -16.51
C VAL A 125 -13.82 19.51 -17.96
N SER A 126 -13.38 18.54 -18.78
CA SER A 126 -13.77 18.46 -20.19
C SER A 126 -15.24 18.04 -20.33
N ALA A 127 -15.68 17.02 -19.59
CA ALA A 127 -17.07 16.56 -19.59
C ALA A 127 -18.03 17.62 -19.04
N LEU A 128 -17.63 18.36 -18.00
CA LEU A 128 -18.40 19.51 -17.51
C LEU A 128 -18.49 20.62 -18.55
N HIS A 129 -17.41 20.89 -19.29
CA HIS A 129 -17.43 21.89 -20.34
C HIS A 129 -18.34 21.51 -21.51
N GLU A 130 -18.41 20.24 -21.89
CA GLU A 130 -19.34 19.73 -22.91
C GLU A 130 -20.81 19.92 -22.51
N GLU A 131 -21.10 19.83 -21.21
CA GLU A 131 -22.44 19.99 -20.64
C GLU A 131 -22.72 21.43 -20.16
N ILE A 132 -21.87 22.41 -20.48
CA ILE A 132 -21.98 23.78 -19.94
C ILE A 132 -23.33 24.44 -20.25
N ASP A 133 -23.91 24.12 -21.41
CA ASP A 133 -25.21 24.65 -21.85
C ASP A 133 -26.40 24.05 -21.07
N THR A 134 -26.20 22.92 -20.40
CA THR A 134 -27.24 22.24 -19.62
C THR A 134 -27.25 22.68 -18.14
N PHE A 135 -26.33 23.55 -17.75
CA PHE A 135 -26.21 24.02 -16.37
C PHE A 135 -27.39 24.92 -15.96
N SER A 136 -27.98 24.63 -14.81
CA SER A 136 -29.06 25.44 -14.21
C SER A 136 -28.55 26.70 -13.51
N GLY A 137 -27.23 26.86 -13.34
CA GLY A 137 -26.60 28.00 -12.68
C GLY A 137 -25.08 27.97 -12.80
N HIS A 138 -24.41 28.97 -12.22
CA HIS A 138 -22.95 29.05 -12.22
C HIS A 138 -22.33 27.92 -11.38
N LYS A 139 -21.38 27.21 -12.00
CA LYS A 139 -20.51 26.23 -11.35
C LYS A 139 -19.11 26.77 -11.21
N MET A 140 -18.46 26.49 -10.09
CA MET A 140 -17.08 26.85 -9.81
C MET A 140 -16.22 25.59 -9.81
N PHE A 141 -15.19 25.57 -10.65
CA PHE A 141 -14.19 24.49 -10.67
C PHE A 141 -12.88 25.03 -10.11
N ILE A 142 -12.38 24.40 -9.04
CA ILE A 142 -11.14 24.75 -8.35
C ILE A 142 -10.16 23.60 -8.54
N LEU A 143 -9.02 23.89 -9.19
CA LEU A 143 -7.92 22.94 -9.31
C LEU A 143 -6.82 23.32 -8.31
N VAL A 144 -6.51 22.40 -7.39
CA VAL A 144 -5.37 22.50 -6.48
C VAL A 144 -4.21 21.72 -7.11
N SER A 145 -3.22 22.47 -7.58
CA SER A 145 -2.01 21.96 -8.24
C SER A 145 -0.77 22.17 -7.34
N THR A 146 0.41 21.83 -7.86
CA THR A 146 1.69 21.91 -7.16
C THR A 146 2.54 23.10 -7.62
N ILE A 147 3.35 23.65 -6.71
CA ILE A 147 4.34 24.69 -7.03
C ILE A 147 5.39 24.21 -8.06
N MET A 148 5.55 22.89 -8.21
CA MET A 148 6.47 22.30 -9.19
C MET A 148 6.13 22.64 -10.64
N THR A 149 4.91 23.13 -10.93
CA THR A 149 4.57 23.66 -12.26
C THR A 149 5.30 24.95 -12.60
N TRP A 150 6.00 25.58 -11.63
CA TRP A 150 6.75 26.82 -11.79
C TRP A 150 8.25 26.64 -11.56
N ALA A 151 8.70 25.45 -11.13
CA ALA A 151 10.04 25.22 -10.61
C ALA A 151 11.20 25.61 -11.55
N THR A 152 11.00 25.61 -12.86
CA THR A 152 12.03 25.99 -13.85
C THR A 152 11.75 27.33 -14.54
N THR A 153 10.79 28.09 -14.00
CA THR A 153 10.43 29.42 -14.48
C THR A 153 11.58 30.38 -14.21
N LYS A 154 12.01 31.09 -15.25
CA LYS A 154 13.07 32.10 -15.09
C LYS A 154 12.47 33.38 -14.47
N PRO A 155 13.26 34.13 -13.69
CA PRO A 155 12.90 35.47 -13.25
C PRO A 155 12.39 36.33 -14.40
N VAL A 156 11.44 37.23 -14.11
CA VAL A 156 10.80 38.09 -15.11
C VAL A 156 11.83 38.96 -15.81
N ASP A 157 12.76 39.50 -15.03
CA ASP A 157 13.96 40.19 -15.48
C ASP A 157 15.20 39.46 -14.93
N LYS A 158 16.26 39.36 -15.74
CA LYS A 158 17.53 38.74 -15.33
C LYS A 158 18.38 39.68 -14.50
N ASP A 159 18.19 40.99 -14.69
CA ASP A 159 18.99 42.03 -14.05
C ASP A 159 18.32 42.54 -12.75
N ASP A 160 17.05 42.16 -12.53
CA ASP A 160 16.29 42.45 -11.32
C ASP A 160 15.46 41.22 -10.88
N PRO A 161 16.05 40.31 -10.08
CA PRO A 161 15.40 39.08 -9.65
C PRO A 161 14.29 39.31 -8.61
N ASP A 162 14.19 40.52 -8.05
CA ASP A 162 13.16 40.87 -7.06
C ASP A 162 11.83 41.24 -7.72
N ILE A 163 11.81 41.41 -9.05
CA ILE A 163 10.57 41.66 -9.79
C ILE A 163 9.64 40.45 -9.66
N PRO A 164 8.45 40.65 -9.08
CA PRO A 164 7.55 39.55 -8.80
C PRO A 164 6.93 38.98 -10.08
N PHE A 165 6.80 37.66 -10.11
CA PHE A 165 6.09 36.97 -11.19
C PHE A 165 4.57 37.14 -11.00
N THR A 166 3.90 37.82 -11.94
CA THR A 166 2.46 38.09 -11.90
C THR A 166 1.64 37.14 -12.78
N ASP A 167 0.31 37.17 -12.67
CA ASP A 167 -0.60 36.33 -13.48
C ASP A 167 -0.53 36.62 -14.98
N GLU A 168 -0.16 37.85 -15.38
CA GLU A 168 0.12 38.20 -16.77
C GLU A 168 1.28 37.39 -17.34
N HIS A 169 2.15 36.88 -16.47
CA HIS A 169 3.31 36.07 -16.84
C HIS A 169 3.02 34.56 -16.78
N TYR A 170 1.78 34.12 -16.46
CA TYR A 170 1.40 32.70 -16.44
C TYR A 170 1.88 31.91 -17.67
N ARG A 171 1.81 32.51 -18.87
CA ARG A 171 2.27 31.88 -20.13
C ARG A 171 3.78 31.59 -20.18
N LYS A 172 4.58 32.29 -19.36
CA LYS A 172 6.03 32.11 -19.24
C LYS A 172 6.42 31.04 -18.21
N ARG A 173 5.45 30.48 -17.46
CA ARG A 173 5.71 29.42 -16.47
C ARG A 173 6.32 28.20 -17.14
N LYS A 174 7.31 27.62 -16.46
CA LYS A 174 7.95 26.37 -16.85
C LYS A 174 7.95 25.42 -15.66
N ALA A 175 7.35 24.25 -15.88
CA ALA A 175 7.31 23.17 -14.91
C ALA A 175 8.65 22.45 -14.83
N HIS A 176 8.88 21.76 -13.73
CA HIS A 176 9.87 20.68 -13.69
C HIS A 176 9.48 19.58 -14.71
N PRO A 177 10.44 18.90 -15.36
CA PRO A 177 10.14 17.87 -16.38
C PRO A 177 9.14 16.79 -15.93
N ASN A 178 9.17 16.40 -14.66
CA ASN A 178 8.25 15.39 -14.10
C ASN A 178 6.81 15.89 -13.88
N PHE A 179 6.54 17.18 -14.05
CA PHE A 179 5.25 17.83 -13.75
C PHE A 179 4.63 18.49 -15.00
N HIS A 180 4.94 17.93 -16.18
CA HIS A 180 4.39 18.41 -17.45
C HIS A 180 2.87 18.20 -17.54
N ASP A 181 2.34 17.15 -16.93
CA ASP A 181 0.91 16.85 -16.98
C ASP A 181 0.12 17.82 -16.09
N HIS A 182 0.61 18.13 -14.88
CA HIS A 182 0.03 19.16 -14.01
C HIS A 182 -0.12 20.51 -14.70
N ILE A 183 0.95 21.03 -15.32
CA ILE A 183 0.89 22.32 -16.02
C ILE A 183 0.01 22.26 -17.29
N SER A 184 -0.09 21.10 -17.92
CA SER A 184 -0.96 20.90 -19.10
C SER A 184 -2.43 20.94 -18.69
N LEU A 185 -2.78 20.29 -17.58
CA LEU A 185 -4.12 20.35 -17.00
C LEU A 185 -4.48 21.76 -16.52
N GLU A 186 -3.58 22.46 -15.82
CA GLU A 186 -3.81 23.87 -15.43
C GLU A 186 -4.17 24.74 -16.66
N LYS A 187 -3.41 24.59 -17.76
CA LYS A 187 -3.66 25.31 -19.02
C LYS A 187 -5.01 24.94 -19.63
N LEU A 188 -5.40 23.68 -19.54
CA LEU A 188 -6.70 23.20 -20.03
C LEU A 188 -7.84 23.84 -19.24
N VAL A 189 -7.79 23.80 -17.90
CA VAL A 189 -8.81 24.42 -17.04
C VAL A 189 -8.96 25.91 -17.37
N VAL A 190 -7.84 26.63 -17.51
CA VAL A 190 -7.86 28.06 -17.89
C VAL A 190 -8.44 28.27 -19.30
N LYS A 191 -8.14 27.38 -20.26
CA LYS A 191 -8.66 27.48 -21.62
C LYS A 191 -10.18 27.27 -21.65
N LEU A 192 -10.68 26.27 -20.93
CA LEU A 192 -12.11 25.94 -20.87
C LEU A 192 -12.91 26.98 -20.07
N GLY A 193 -12.32 27.59 -19.04
CA GLY A 193 -12.96 28.68 -18.30
C GLY A 193 -13.14 29.98 -19.10
N LYS A 194 -12.35 30.19 -20.17
CA LYS A 194 -12.37 31.42 -20.99
C LYS A 194 -13.42 31.42 -22.12
N THR A 195 -14.11 30.31 -22.35
CA THR A 195 -15.08 30.23 -23.46
C THR A 195 -16.38 30.97 -23.18
N GLN A 196 -16.64 31.38 -21.93
CA GLN A 196 -17.70 32.32 -21.58
C GLN A 196 -17.10 33.74 -21.50
N THR A 197 -17.77 34.70 -22.15
CA THR A 197 -17.32 36.10 -22.26
C THR A 197 -17.28 36.87 -20.94
N ASP A 198 -17.87 36.33 -19.85
CA ASP A 198 -18.11 37.05 -18.59
C ASP A 198 -17.47 36.40 -17.34
N ILE A 199 -16.42 35.59 -17.48
CA ILE A 199 -15.71 35.07 -16.30
C ILE A 199 -14.43 35.87 -16.09
N ASP A 200 -14.47 36.78 -15.10
CA ASP A 200 -13.29 37.26 -14.40
C ASP A 200 -12.51 36.04 -13.93
N SER A 201 -11.40 35.77 -14.63
CA SER A 201 -10.48 34.71 -14.26
C SER A 201 -9.80 35.12 -12.95
N LEU A 202 -10.47 34.87 -11.83
CA LEU A 202 -9.88 34.83 -10.51
C LEU A 202 -9.01 33.57 -10.45
N LEU A 203 -7.91 33.59 -11.21
CA LEU A 203 -6.69 32.89 -10.83
C LEU A 203 -6.26 33.54 -9.53
N VAL A 204 -6.85 33.11 -8.42
CA VAL A 204 -6.40 33.48 -7.09
C VAL A 204 -5.13 32.70 -6.86
N SER A 205 -4.05 33.13 -7.51
CA SER A 205 -2.71 32.84 -7.07
C SER A 205 -2.52 33.69 -5.82
N LEU A 206 -2.94 33.20 -4.65
CA LEU A 206 -2.65 33.83 -3.37
C LEU A 206 -1.13 33.83 -3.21
N ARG A 207 -0.48 34.86 -3.72
CA ARG A 207 0.88 35.20 -3.33
C ARG A 207 0.74 35.79 -1.94
N ILE A 208 0.72 34.91 -0.93
CA ILE A 208 0.79 35.35 0.44
C ILE A 208 2.26 35.71 0.67
N GLU A 209 2.58 37.00 0.65
CA GLU A 209 3.90 37.43 1.10
C GLU A 209 4.02 37.02 2.57
N ALA A 210 5.20 36.51 2.97
CA ALA A 210 5.39 35.95 4.32
C ALA A 210 4.96 36.91 5.45
N LEU A 211 5.14 38.22 5.23
CA LEU A 211 4.66 39.28 6.12
C LEU A 211 3.14 39.22 6.33
N TYR A 212 2.35 39.07 5.27
CA TYR A 212 0.89 38.97 5.39
C TYR A 212 0.45 37.65 6.00
N VAL A 213 1.17 36.54 5.79
CA VAL A 213 0.87 35.26 6.48
C VAL A 213 1.02 35.42 7.99
N LYS A 214 2.08 36.13 8.43
CA LYS A 214 2.40 36.29 9.85
C LYS A 214 1.48 37.30 10.55
N GLU A 215 1.17 38.42 9.89
CA GLU A 215 0.45 39.54 10.53
C GLU A 215 -1.07 39.50 10.32
N ASN A 216 -1.55 38.99 9.17
CA ASN A 216 -2.97 39.08 8.81
C ASN A 216 -3.72 37.74 8.87
N PHE A 217 -3.01 36.61 8.84
CA PHE A 217 -3.62 35.30 9.03
C PHE A 217 -3.42 34.85 10.48
N ASN A 218 -4.51 34.43 11.12
CA ASN A 218 -4.47 33.86 12.47
C ASN A 218 -4.03 32.38 12.40
N ILE A 219 -2.86 32.11 11.80
CA ILE A 219 -2.28 30.78 11.68
C ILE A 219 -1.50 30.48 12.95
N HIS A 220 -1.87 29.40 13.64
CA HIS A 220 -1.10 28.88 14.75
C HIS A 220 0.07 28.05 14.22
N TRP A 221 1.27 28.66 14.18
CA TRP A 221 2.47 28.01 13.68
C TRP A 221 2.96 26.95 14.67
N VAL A 222 3.11 25.71 14.22
CA VAL A 222 3.73 24.62 15.00
C VAL A 222 5.26 24.71 14.94
N SER A 223 5.81 25.21 13.83
CA SER A 223 7.26 25.32 13.61
C SER A 223 7.60 26.62 12.88
N GLU A 224 7.39 27.77 13.54
CA GLU A 224 7.62 29.11 12.95
C GLU A 224 9.09 29.31 12.53
N ASP A 225 10.02 28.82 13.34
CA ASP A 225 11.47 28.90 13.08
C ASP A 225 11.95 27.91 11.99
N GLY A 226 11.03 27.12 11.43
CA GLY A 226 11.29 26.16 10.36
C GLY A 226 11.59 24.74 10.84
N MET A 227 11.77 23.84 9.87
CA MET A 227 11.91 22.39 10.12
C MET A 227 13.23 22.01 10.82
N VAL A 228 14.31 22.73 10.53
CA VAL A 228 15.66 22.40 11.04
C VAL A 228 15.75 22.67 12.54
N GLU A 229 15.26 23.82 12.98
CA GLU A 229 15.25 24.19 14.41
C GLU A 229 14.27 23.33 15.21
N ASN A 230 13.15 22.90 14.59
CA ASN A 230 12.14 22.06 15.24
C ASN A 230 12.30 20.56 14.97
N ILE A 231 13.47 20.12 14.51
CA ILE A 231 13.68 18.74 14.04
C ILE A 231 13.47 17.70 15.16
N GLU A 232 13.78 18.04 16.40
CA GLU A 232 13.61 17.15 17.56
C GLU A 232 12.14 16.85 17.81
N GLN A 233 11.30 17.89 17.88
CA GLN A 233 9.84 17.75 18.02
C GLN A 233 9.25 16.96 16.85
N ILE A 234 9.63 17.30 15.61
CA ILE A 234 9.14 16.58 14.42
C ILE A 234 9.56 15.11 14.46
N THR A 235 10.77 14.81 14.95
CA THR A 235 11.26 13.44 15.09
C THR A 235 10.46 12.69 16.16
N GLU A 236 10.10 13.33 17.27
CA GLU A 236 9.25 12.74 18.30
C GLU A 236 7.83 12.48 17.78
N GLU A 237 7.19 13.48 17.17
CA GLU A 237 5.88 13.35 16.54
C GLU A 237 5.88 12.23 15.48
N TYR A 238 6.94 12.16 14.66
CA TYR A 238 7.12 11.11 13.67
C TYR A 238 7.22 9.73 14.34
N LYS A 239 8.05 9.59 15.38
CA LYS A 239 8.22 8.33 16.12
C LYS A 239 6.91 7.91 16.79
N GLN A 240 6.17 8.83 17.41
CA GLN A 240 4.91 8.56 18.08
C GLN A 240 3.82 8.15 17.08
N THR A 241 3.62 8.95 16.03
CA THR A 241 2.58 8.72 15.00
C THR A 241 2.80 7.40 14.26
N ARG A 242 4.07 7.06 13.99
CA ARG A 242 4.45 5.80 13.31
C ARG A 242 4.65 4.64 14.29
N GLY A 243 4.55 4.87 15.60
CA GLY A 243 4.78 3.86 16.63
C GLY A 243 6.21 3.30 16.64
N LEU A 244 7.22 4.06 16.20
CA LEU A 244 8.64 3.68 16.13
C LEU A 244 9.32 3.79 17.51
N LEU A 245 8.67 3.24 18.53
CA LEU A 245 9.19 3.19 19.89
C LEU A 245 10.05 1.93 20.08
N PRO A 246 11.15 2.02 20.85
CA PRO A 246 12.02 0.89 21.10
C PRO A 246 11.28 -0.21 21.85
N LEU A 247 11.15 -1.37 21.21
CA LEU A 247 10.48 -2.54 21.78
C LEU A 247 11.41 -3.25 22.79
N ARG A 248 10.99 -3.33 24.05
CA ARG A 248 11.74 -3.97 25.14
C ARG A 248 10.98 -5.18 25.67
N ILE A 249 11.58 -6.36 25.53
CA ILE A 249 10.96 -7.64 25.88
C ILE A 249 11.81 -8.35 26.93
N CYS A 250 11.19 -8.81 28.02
CA CYS A 250 11.82 -9.65 29.03
C CYS A 250 11.24 -11.08 28.98
N ILE A 251 12.13 -12.10 28.99
CA ILE A 251 11.73 -13.51 29.01
C ILE A 251 12.32 -14.19 30.27
N LEU A 252 11.44 -14.65 31.14
CA LEU A 252 11.74 -15.33 32.39
C LEU A 252 11.40 -16.82 32.32
N GLY A 253 11.91 -17.63 33.26
CA GLY A 253 11.61 -19.07 33.33
C GLY A 253 12.72 -19.92 33.95
N PRO A 254 12.51 -21.23 34.14
CA PRO A 254 13.51 -22.14 34.73
C PRO A 254 14.67 -22.45 33.77
N PRO A 255 15.85 -22.85 34.29
CA PRO A 255 16.98 -23.20 33.42
C PRO A 255 16.63 -24.33 32.45
N ALA A 256 17.26 -24.34 31.27
CA ALA A 256 17.05 -25.31 30.19
C ALA A 256 15.68 -25.31 29.46
N VAL A 257 14.71 -24.48 29.85
CA VAL A 257 13.37 -24.38 29.19
C VAL A 257 13.40 -23.88 27.73
N GLY A 258 14.54 -23.37 27.24
CA GLY A 258 14.66 -22.90 25.86
C GLY A 258 14.47 -21.40 25.64
N LYS A 259 14.56 -20.58 26.71
CA LYS A 259 14.54 -19.10 26.61
C LYS A 259 15.42 -18.53 25.52
N SER A 260 16.67 -19.00 25.42
CA SER A 260 17.62 -18.51 24.41
C SER A 260 17.15 -18.80 22.98
N THR A 261 16.51 -19.93 22.75
CA THR A 261 15.94 -20.32 21.45
C THR A 261 14.77 -19.40 21.07
N ILE A 262 13.88 -19.12 22.03
CA ILE A 262 12.73 -18.22 21.83
C ILE A 262 13.23 -16.78 21.61
N ALA A 263 14.17 -16.31 22.44
CA ALA A 263 14.77 -14.99 22.33
C ALA A 263 15.44 -14.79 20.97
N GLU A 264 16.19 -15.77 20.47
CA GLU A 264 16.84 -15.69 19.17
C GLU A 264 15.84 -15.61 18.01
N ARG A 265 14.73 -16.38 18.07
CA ARG A 265 13.66 -16.31 17.07
C ARG A 265 12.97 -14.94 17.07
N ILE A 266 12.67 -14.40 18.25
CA ILE A 266 12.08 -13.06 18.40
C ILE A 266 13.05 -11.98 17.89
N CYS A 267 14.34 -12.07 18.24
CA CYS A 267 15.35 -11.12 17.78
C CYS A 267 15.49 -11.12 16.26
N LYS A 268 15.41 -12.29 15.61
CA LYS A 268 15.41 -12.39 14.14
C LYS A 268 14.15 -11.76 13.52
N HIS A 269 12.97 -12.03 14.08
CA HIS A 269 11.70 -11.53 13.55
C HIS A 269 11.55 -10.01 13.70
N TYR A 270 11.92 -9.46 14.86
CA TYR A 270 11.79 -8.03 15.17
C TYR A 270 13.07 -7.23 14.91
N LYS A 271 14.15 -7.87 14.44
CA LYS A 271 15.50 -7.27 14.28
C LYS A 271 15.99 -6.59 15.57
N LEU A 272 15.81 -7.25 16.71
CA LEU A 272 16.22 -6.75 18.03
C LEU A 272 17.61 -7.25 18.43
N HIS A 273 18.26 -6.54 19.35
CA HIS A 273 19.50 -6.98 19.97
C HIS A 273 19.23 -7.98 21.09
N HIS A 274 19.87 -9.15 21.02
CA HIS A 274 19.77 -10.17 22.07
C HIS A 274 20.79 -9.88 23.17
N VAL A 275 20.32 -9.35 24.31
CA VAL A 275 21.16 -9.04 25.47
C VAL A 275 21.16 -10.23 26.43
N LYS A 276 22.33 -10.87 26.63
CA LYS A 276 22.51 -11.92 27.64
C LYS A 276 23.28 -11.39 28.84
N LEU A 277 22.67 -11.50 30.03
CA LEU A 277 23.23 -10.97 31.27
C LEU A 277 24.68 -11.40 31.54
N LYS A 278 25.03 -12.67 31.30
CA LYS A 278 26.40 -13.16 31.53
C LYS A 278 27.43 -12.49 30.63
N GLU A 279 27.10 -12.33 29.34
CA GLU A 279 27.99 -11.73 28.35
C GLU A 279 28.14 -10.23 28.60
N THR A 280 27.05 -9.55 28.97
CA THR A 280 27.08 -8.13 29.35
C THR A 280 27.88 -7.91 30.62
N ILE A 281 27.72 -8.76 31.65
CA ILE A 281 28.50 -8.63 32.89
C ILE A 281 29.99 -8.82 32.61
N THR A 282 30.37 -9.85 31.85
CA THR A 282 31.78 -10.07 31.51
C THR A 282 32.35 -8.94 30.67
N GLU A 283 31.62 -8.44 29.67
CA GLU A 283 32.05 -7.30 28.85
C GLU A 283 32.19 -6.02 29.70
N THR A 284 31.27 -5.77 30.63
CA THR A 284 31.40 -4.64 31.56
C THR A 284 32.57 -4.85 32.53
N LEU A 285 32.82 -6.07 32.99
CA LEU A 285 33.96 -6.39 33.86
C LEU A 285 35.27 -6.17 33.10
N ASP A 286 35.37 -6.66 31.87
CA ASP A 286 36.55 -6.53 31.01
C ASP A 286 36.79 -5.05 30.67
N ASN A 287 35.74 -4.28 30.39
CA ASN A 287 35.84 -2.83 30.16
C ASN A 287 36.25 -2.08 31.42
N LEU A 288 35.75 -2.48 32.60
CA LEU A 288 36.15 -1.92 33.89
C LEU A 288 37.60 -2.27 34.22
N GLU A 289 38.02 -3.52 33.98
CA GLU A 289 39.42 -3.96 34.14
C GLU A 289 40.35 -3.20 33.17
N LEU A 290 39.91 -2.93 31.93
CA LEU A 290 40.64 -2.09 30.98
C LEU A 290 40.77 -0.63 31.43
N CYS A 291 39.73 -0.06 32.04
CA CYS A 291 39.77 1.27 32.62
C CYS A 291 40.71 1.33 33.83
N VAL A 292 40.71 0.30 34.69
CA VAL A 292 41.61 0.20 35.84
C VAL A 292 43.08 0.02 35.38
N HIS A 293 43.33 -0.74 34.31
CA HIS A 293 44.67 -0.93 33.76
C HIS A 293 45.22 0.27 32.97
N THR A 294 44.39 1.27 32.62
CA THR A 294 44.85 2.50 31.98
C THR A 294 45.21 3.60 33.00
N GLU A 295 44.86 3.42 34.27
CA GLU A 295 45.22 4.30 35.38
C GLU A 295 46.25 3.66 36.33
N ASP A 296 47.32 3.06 35.78
CA ASP A 296 48.50 2.75 36.59
C ASP A 296 49.34 4.02 36.79
N VAL A 297 48.98 4.84 37.79
CA VAL A 297 49.97 5.62 38.54
C VAL A 297 49.74 5.34 40.03
N GLU A 298 50.57 4.42 40.53
CA GLU A 298 50.95 4.23 41.93
C GLU A 298 49.86 4.48 42.97
N ASN A 299 49.19 3.43 43.48
CA ASN A 299 48.75 3.47 44.88
C ASN A 299 48.43 2.10 45.50
N ASP A 300 48.65 2.08 46.82
CA ASP A 300 48.61 0.97 47.78
C ASP A 300 47.35 0.09 47.68
N GLU A 301 47.50 -1.19 48.04
CA GLU A 301 46.44 -2.20 48.21
C GLU A 301 45.27 -1.75 49.14
N GLY A 302 45.42 -0.63 49.85
CA GLY A 302 44.37 -0.01 50.67
C GLY A 302 43.34 0.80 49.88
N GLU A 303 43.73 1.49 48.80
CA GLU A 303 42.80 2.35 48.04
C GLU A 303 41.86 1.54 47.12
N THR A 304 42.32 0.38 46.64
CA THR A 304 41.49 -0.55 45.85
C THR A 304 40.39 -1.19 46.69
N GLN A 305 40.66 -1.43 47.98
CA GLN A 305 39.67 -1.94 48.93
C GLN A 305 38.63 -0.88 49.29
N GLU A 306 39.07 0.37 49.48
CA GLU A 306 38.20 1.51 49.82
C GLU A 306 37.29 1.88 48.64
N PHE A 307 37.79 1.81 47.40
CA PHE A 307 37.01 1.99 46.17
C PHE A 307 35.96 0.89 45.97
N LEU A 308 36.30 -0.37 46.27
CA LEU A 308 35.34 -1.48 46.23
C LEU A 308 34.25 -1.37 47.29
N ASP A 309 34.56 -0.84 48.47
CA ASP A 309 33.58 -0.63 49.53
C ASP A 309 32.71 0.61 49.25
N THR A 310 33.24 1.67 48.63
CA THR A 310 32.42 2.79 48.13
C THR A 310 31.50 2.38 46.98
N LEU A 311 31.95 1.50 46.07
CA LEU A 311 31.08 0.94 45.03
C LEU A 311 29.95 0.08 45.63
N LYS A 312 30.22 -0.68 46.69
CA LYS A 312 29.19 -1.45 47.41
C LYS A 312 28.22 -0.57 48.20
N GLU A 313 28.69 0.54 48.77
CA GLU A 313 27.81 1.53 49.43
C GLU A 313 26.92 2.24 48.40
N ASN A 314 27.47 2.64 47.24
CA ASN A 314 26.69 3.21 46.14
C ASN A 314 25.68 2.22 45.53
N MET A 315 25.93 0.90 45.61
CA MET A 315 24.94 -0.12 45.23
C MET A 315 23.81 -0.27 46.26
N ASN A 316 23.98 0.18 47.51
CA ASN A 316 22.95 0.14 48.54
C ASN A 316 22.11 1.42 48.59
N GLU A 317 22.61 2.53 48.05
CA GLU A 317 21.85 3.78 47.86
C GLU A 317 20.96 3.70 46.61
N ASN A 318 19.90 2.91 46.69
CA ASN A 318 18.95 2.63 45.60
C ASN A 318 18.08 3.81 45.13
N GLU A 319 18.28 5.04 45.63
CA GLU A 319 17.42 6.19 45.31
C GLU A 319 17.70 6.81 43.91
N GLY A 320 18.91 6.62 43.36
CA GLY A 320 19.26 7.12 42.00
C GLY A 320 18.81 6.20 40.85
N LEU A 321 18.57 4.93 41.16
CA LEU A 321 18.24 3.89 40.20
C LEU A 321 16.79 3.98 39.70
N GLU A 322 15.85 4.50 40.49
CA GLU A 322 14.43 4.60 40.11
C GLU A 322 14.21 5.42 38.82
N LYS A 323 14.96 6.51 38.63
CA LYS A 323 14.89 7.33 37.41
C LYS A 323 15.46 6.61 36.18
N GLN A 324 16.54 5.86 36.33
CA GLN A 324 17.14 5.06 35.24
C GLN A 324 16.32 3.80 34.92
N PHE A 325 15.70 3.17 35.92
CA PHE A 325 14.81 2.02 35.72
C PHE A 325 13.55 2.40 34.94
N SER A 326 13.04 3.64 35.07
CA SER A 326 11.91 4.12 34.25
C SER A 326 12.22 4.11 32.75
N VAL A 327 13.48 4.31 32.35
CA VAL A 327 13.92 4.37 30.95
C VAL A 327 14.09 2.96 30.35
N CYS A 328 14.39 1.96 31.18
CA CYS A 328 14.72 0.60 30.75
C CYS A 328 13.65 -0.46 31.08
N SER A 329 12.48 -0.06 31.59
CA SER A 329 11.41 -1.01 31.93
C SER A 329 10.90 -1.77 30.70
N PRO A 330 10.74 -3.10 30.78
CA PRO A 330 10.23 -3.88 29.65
C PRO A 330 8.76 -3.54 29.37
N GLU A 331 8.38 -3.43 28.10
CA GLU A 331 6.98 -3.24 27.67
C GLU A 331 6.22 -4.57 27.73
N PHE A 332 6.91 -5.68 27.43
CA PHE A 332 6.34 -7.03 27.46
C PHE A 332 7.15 -7.97 28.33
N MET A 333 6.44 -8.76 29.15
CA MET A 333 7.02 -9.79 30.01
C MET A 333 6.42 -11.15 29.73
N PHE A 334 7.28 -12.13 29.44
CA PHE A 334 6.88 -13.51 29.18
C PHE A 334 7.56 -14.44 30.17
N SER A 335 6.77 -15.20 30.93
CA SER A 335 7.24 -16.25 31.83
C SER A 335 7.05 -17.58 31.15
N VAL A 336 8.14 -18.24 30.76
CA VAL A 336 8.10 -19.54 30.10
C VAL A 336 8.37 -20.62 31.14
N ASP A 337 7.42 -21.53 31.38
CA ASP A 337 7.57 -22.63 32.34
C ASP A 337 7.45 -24.02 31.66
N ALA A 338 7.98 -25.03 32.32
CA ALA A 338 7.87 -26.43 31.92
C ALA A 338 8.01 -27.36 33.14
N THR A 339 7.56 -28.60 33.02
CA THR A 339 7.64 -29.57 34.12
C THR A 339 9.08 -29.97 34.42
N ASP A 340 9.37 -30.21 35.69
CA ASP A 340 10.73 -30.58 36.13
C ASP A 340 11.21 -31.88 35.46
N ASP A 341 10.31 -32.84 35.21
CA ASP A 341 10.63 -34.08 34.51
C ASP A 341 10.99 -33.83 33.04
N PHE A 342 10.29 -32.92 32.36
CA PHE A 342 10.63 -32.49 31.01
C PHE A 342 12.02 -31.84 30.97
N LEU A 343 12.29 -30.90 31.88
CA LEU A 343 13.56 -30.19 31.94
C LEU A 343 14.74 -31.13 32.24
N LYS A 344 14.56 -32.10 33.15
CA LYS A 344 15.55 -33.15 33.44
C LYS A 344 15.81 -34.01 32.20
N ASN A 345 14.76 -34.51 31.55
CA ASN A 345 14.88 -35.34 30.35
C ASN A 345 15.57 -34.58 29.20
N ARG A 346 15.28 -33.28 29.04
CA ARG A 346 15.91 -32.45 28.01
C ARG A 346 17.41 -32.26 28.25
N VAL A 347 17.83 -31.98 29.48
CA VAL A 347 19.26 -31.83 29.83
C VAL A 347 20.01 -33.17 29.69
N LEU A 348 19.37 -34.30 30.03
CA LEU A 348 19.95 -35.63 29.86
C LEU A 348 20.18 -36.02 28.39
N ASN A 349 19.39 -35.47 27.47
CA ASN A 349 19.48 -35.74 26.04
C ASN A 349 20.37 -34.74 25.27
N LEU A 350 21.05 -33.81 25.97
CA LEU A 350 21.99 -32.88 25.32
C LEU A 350 23.31 -33.59 24.95
N PRO A 351 23.91 -33.25 23.80
CA PRO A 351 25.21 -33.80 23.41
C PRO A 351 26.32 -33.35 24.37
N GLU A 352 27.26 -34.24 24.63
CA GLU A 352 28.37 -34.06 25.59
C GLU A 352 29.21 -32.81 25.30
N THR A 353 29.33 -32.43 24.02
CA THR A 353 30.03 -31.22 23.55
C THR A 353 29.41 -29.90 24.03
N VAL A 354 28.13 -29.89 24.38
CA VAL A 354 27.42 -28.71 24.93
C VAL A 354 27.43 -28.72 26.45
N VAL A 355 27.65 -29.90 27.05
CA VAL A 355 27.73 -30.09 28.51
C VAL A 355 29.14 -29.79 29.02
N GLU A 356 30.17 -30.09 28.23
CA GLU A 356 31.56 -29.73 28.53
C GLU A 356 31.73 -28.20 28.58
N GLY A 357 32.08 -27.68 29.77
CA GLY A 357 32.28 -26.24 30.00
C GLY A 357 31.02 -25.46 30.38
N THR A 358 29.85 -26.09 30.45
CA THR A 358 28.61 -25.43 30.90
C THR A 358 28.13 -25.96 32.26
N SER A 359 27.29 -25.18 32.95
CA SER A 359 26.71 -25.58 34.24
C SER A 359 25.55 -26.59 34.12
N TYR A 360 25.53 -27.38 33.04
CA TYR A 360 24.50 -28.39 32.73
C TYR A 360 24.90 -29.80 33.17
N THR A 361 25.91 -29.92 34.04
CA THR A 361 26.16 -31.20 34.74
C THR A 361 24.92 -31.59 35.56
N PRO A 362 24.54 -32.88 35.62
CA PRO A 362 23.27 -33.31 36.24
C PRO A 362 23.07 -32.80 37.68
N GLU A 363 24.13 -32.79 38.48
CA GLU A 363 24.09 -32.34 39.88
C GLU A 363 23.91 -30.81 40.00
N GLN A 364 24.65 -30.03 39.20
CA GLN A 364 24.55 -28.57 39.23
C GLN A 364 23.23 -28.08 38.65
N PHE A 365 22.71 -28.75 37.61
CA PHE A 365 21.43 -28.44 37.01
C PHE A 365 20.27 -28.64 38.00
N LEU A 366 20.23 -29.80 38.67
CA LEU A 366 19.21 -30.09 39.69
C LEU A 366 19.24 -29.06 40.83
N HIS A 367 20.44 -28.70 41.30
CA HIS A 367 20.59 -27.66 42.33
C HIS A 367 20.10 -26.27 41.85
N ARG A 368 20.38 -25.89 40.60
CA ARG A 368 19.91 -24.62 40.02
C ARG A 368 18.40 -24.61 39.82
N LEU A 369 17.81 -25.72 39.40
CA LEU A 369 16.37 -25.87 39.25
C LEU A 369 15.66 -25.80 40.62
N ALA A 370 16.18 -26.49 41.63
CA ALA A 370 15.65 -26.43 43.00
C ALA A 370 15.71 -25.01 43.57
N ARG A 371 16.87 -24.34 43.46
CA ARG A 371 17.03 -22.94 43.87
C ARG A 371 16.08 -21.99 43.12
N PHE A 372 15.80 -22.24 41.84
CA PHE A 372 14.84 -21.44 41.07
C PHE A 372 13.42 -21.65 41.60
N ARG A 373 13.00 -22.88 41.86
CA ARG A 373 11.67 -23.18 42.39
C ARG A 373 11.50 -22.60 43.80
N GLU A 374 12.45 -22.79 44.71
CA GLU A 374 12.41 -22.23 46.07
C GLU A 374 12.26 -20.70 46.08
N ARG A 375 12.95 -19.99 45.18
CA ARG A 375 12.86 -18.52 45.06
C ARG A 375 11.55 -18.02 44.44
N ASN A 376 10.79 -18.89 43.78
CA ASN A 376 9.57 -18.54 43.05
C ASN A 376 8.30 -19.14 43.69
N VAL A 377 8.34 -19.49 44.97
CA VAL A 377 7.24 -20.19 45.68
C VAL A 377 6.50 -19.32 46.71
N GLU A 378 7.01 -18.14 47.07
CA GLU A 378 6.40 -17.26 48.09
C GLU A 378 6.31 -15.79 47.59
N ASP A 379 5.47 -14.97 48.24
CA ASP A 379 4.99 -13.59 47.93
C ASP A 379 6.06 -12.51 47.60
N GLN A 380 7.32 -12.90 47.34
CA GLN A 380 8.42 -12.07 46.86
C GLN A 380 8.97 -12.58 45.52
N THR A 381 8.10 -12.93 44.58
CA THR A 381 8.57 -13.28 43.24
C THR A 381 8.94 -12.02 42.47
N VAL A 382 9.91 -12.14 41.56
CA VAL A 382 10.27 -11.06 40.62
C VAL A 382 9.05 -10.62 39.79
N LEU A 383 8.07 -11.51 39.59
CA LEU A 383 6.84 -11.22 38.87
C LEU A 383 5.95 -10.23 39.64
N ASN A 384 5.86 -10.35 40.97
CA ASN A 384 5.05 -9.45 41.80
C ASN A 384 5.52 -7.99 41.66
N TYR A 385 6.84 -7.75 41.57
CA TYR A 385 7.39 -6.42 41.34
C TYR A 385 6.93 -5.79 40.02
N PHE A 386 6.78 -6.60 38.96
CA PHE A 386 6.33 -6.10 37.67
C PHE A 386 4.81 -5.97 37.58
N GLU A 387 4.07 -6.80 38.31
CA GLU A 387 2.63 -6.63 38.48
C GLU A 387 2.30 -5.30 39.20
N ASP A 388 3.08 -4.92 40.20
CA ASP A 388 2.98 -3.61 40.87
C ASP A 388 3.27 -2.43 39.93
N LEU A 389 4.04 -2.66 38.86
CA LEU A 389 4.34 -1.70 37.80
C LEU A 389 3.35 -1.76 36.62
N GLU A 390 2.20 -2.43 36.78
CA GLU A 390 1.18 -2.66 35.75
C GLU A 390 1.67 -3.44 34.51
N ILE A 391 2.82 -4.11 34.62
CA ILE A 391 3.36 -4.98 33.56
C ILE A 391 2.96 -6.42 33.88
N HIS A 392 1.86 -6.87 33.27
CA HIS A 392 1.33 -8.21 33.51
C HIS A 392 2.14 -9.31 32.78
N PRO A 393 2.80 -10.22 33.51
CA PRO A 393 3.54 -11.32 32.91
C PRO A 393 2.60 -12.34 32.25
N GLU A 394 2.93 -12.76 31.02
CA GLU A 394 2.21 -13.84 30.36
C GLU A 394 2.91 -15.17 30.55
N ASN A 395 2.19 -16.13 31.13
CA ASN A 395 2.67 -17.48 31.38
C ASN A 395 2.51 -18.34 30.13
N LEU A 396 3.61 -18.95 29.69
CA LEU A 396 3.69 -19.80 28.50
C LEU A 396 4.28 -21.15 28.91
N ASP A 397 3.48 -22.22 28.80
CA ASP A 397 3.92 -23.57 29.14
C ASP A 397 4.47 -24.31 27.91
N ILE A 398 5.60 -25.00 28.10
CA ILE A 398 6.22 -25.88 27.10
C ILE A 398 6.07 -27.33 27.55
N THR A 399 5.46 -28.16 26.71
CA THR A 399 5.10 -29.55 27.04
C THR A 399 5.88 -30.59 26.23
N SER A 400 6.44 -30.20 25.08
CA SER A 400 7.20 -31.03 24.17
C SER A 400 8.50 -30.35 23.72
N ASN A 401 9.43 -31.17 23.20
CA ASN A 401 10.73 -30.69 22.72
C ASN A 401 10.72 -30.46 21.19
N ASP A 402 9.54 -30.40 20.58
CA ASP A 402 9.39 -30.25 19.14
C ASP A 402 9.52 -28.79 18.74
N ASP A 403 10.23 -28.52 17.64
CA ASP A 403 10.39 -27.16 17.10
C ASP A 403 9.05 -26.45 16.81
N SER A 404 8.00 -27.24 16.57
CA SER A 404 6.62 -26.80 16.34
C SER A 404 6.03 -26.10 17.57
N GLU A 405 6.29 -26.59 18.79
CA GLU A 405 5.74 -25.96 19.99
C GLU A 405 6.45 -24.64 20.30
N TYR A 406 7.77 -24.59 20.12
CA TYR A 406 8.52 -23.33 20.19
C TYR A 406 8.06 -22.32 19.15
N LEU A 407 7.62 -22.78 17.97
CA LEU A 407 7.05 -21.91 16.94
C LEU A 407 5.70 -21.36 17.39
N LEU A 408 4.81 -22.19 17.94
CA LEU A 408 3.52 -21.75 18.49
C LEU A 408 3.69 -20.74 19.64
N VAL A 409 4.66 -20.98 20.54
CA VAL A 409 5.00 -20.04 21.62
C VAL A 409 5.51 -18.72 21.04
N THR A 410 6.37 -18.78 20.02
CA THR A 410 6.85 -17.57 19.33
C THR A 410 5.71 -16.83 18.62
N GLU A 411 4.79 -17.54 17.97
CA GLU A 411 3.61 -16.95 17.31
C GLU A 411 2.67 -16.29 18.31
N LYS A 412 2.44 -16.90 19.49
CA LYS A 412 1.66 -16.27 20.57
C LYS A 412 2.30 -14.97 21.04
N ILE A 413 3.62 -14.98 21.25
CA ILE A 413 4.41 -13.79 21.61
C ILE A 413 4.27 -12.73 20.51
N CYS A 414 4.46 -13.10 19.24
CA CYS A 414 4.33 -12.18 18.11
C CYS A 414 2.92 -11.61 17.96
N LYS A 415 1.89 -12.41 18.22
CA LYS A 415 0.49 -11.97 18.17
C LYS A 415 0.19 -10.90 19.21
N LYS A 416 0.80 -11.00 20.40
CA LYS A 416 0.60 -10.02 21.47
C LYS A 416 1.41 -8.75 21.29
N ILE A 417 2.64 -8.86 20.78
CA ILE A 417 3.48 -7.71 20.46
C ILE A 417 2.97 -6.96 19.23
N GLY A 418 2.43 -7.68 18.25
CA GLY A 418 1.97 -7.14 16.97
C GLY A 418 3.05 -7.11 15.90
N LYS A 419 2.81 -6.33 14.84
CA LYS A 419 3.74 -6.19 13.70
C LYS A 419 5.04 -5.49 14.13
N PRO A 420 6.20 -5.83 13.53
CA PRO A 420 7.44 -5.12 13.81
C PRO A 420 7.31 -3.61 13.56
N LYS A 421 7.67 -2.82 14.58
CA LYS A 421 7.67 -1.34 14.58
C LYS A 421 8.98 -0.79 13.99
N ASN A 422 9.37 -1.27 12.81
CA ASN A 422 10.57 -0.79 12.11
C ASN A 422 10.17 0.20 10.99
N TYR A 423 11.15 0.96 10.47
CA TYR A 423 10.95 1.90 9.36
C TYR A 423 10.52 1.22 8.02
N GLY A 424 10.17 -0.07 8.05
CA GLY A 424 10.06 -0.93 6.88
C GLY A 424 11.44 -1.33 6.34
N LEU A 425 11.44 -2.25 5.38
CA LEU A 425 12.56 -2.37 4.45
C LEU A 425 12.55 -1.11 3.58
N ILE A 426 13.73 -0.64 3.16
CA ILE A 426 13.85 0.48 2.21
C ILE A 426 13.07 0.07 0.95
N SER A 427 12.22 0.94 0.38
CA SER A 427 11.40 0.65 -0.81
C SER A 427 12.20 -0.07 -1.91
N GLU A 428 13.46 0.32 -2.06
CA GLU A 428 14.42 -0.25 -3.00
C GLU A 428 14.74 -1.73 -2.75
N GLU A 429 14.88 -2.19 -1.49
CA GLU A 429 15.14 -3.60 -1.18
C GLU A 429 13.89 -4.47 -1.42
N VAL A 430 12.69 -3.94 -1.14
CA VAL A 430 11.42 -4.64 -1.43
C VAL A 430 11.22 -4.76 -2.93
N GLU A 431 11.44 -3.67 -3.67
CA GLU A 431 11.38 -3.65 -5.12
C GLU A 431 12.42 -4.58 -5.75
N GLU A 432 13.65 -4.64 -5.24
CA GLU A 432 14.69 -5.57 -5.69
C GLU A 432 14.32 -7.03 -5.43
N GLU A 433 13.67 -7.33 -4.31
CA GLU A 433 13.25 -8.68 -3.94
C GLU A 433 12.05 -9.13 -4.78
N GLU A 434 11.10 -8.23 -5.03
CA GLU A 434 9.99 -8.43 -5.97
C GLU A 434 10.47 -8.56 -7.41
N GLN A 435 11.45 -7.76 -7.83
CA GLN A 435 12.09 -7.88 -9.15
C GLN A 435 12.82 -9.21 -9.30
N ARG A 436 13.57 -9.65 -8.29
CA ARG A 436 14.22 -10.97 -8.30
C ARG A 436 13.19 -12.10 -8.42
N GLN A 437 12.10 -12.03 -7.65
CA GLN A 437 11.04 -13.04 -7.72
C GLN A 437 10.31 -13.03 -9.07
N ALA A 438 10.00 -11.85 -9.60
CA ALA A 438 9.38 -11.69 -10.92
C ALA A 438 10.31 -12.18 -12.05
N GLU A 439 11.61 -11.89 -11.99
CA GLU A 439 12.60 -12.38 -12.95
C GLU A 439 12.73 -13.91 -12.89
N GLN A 440 12.72 -14.48 -11.68
CA GLN A 440 12.79 -15.93 -11.49
C GLN A 440 11.53 -16.63 -12.03
N GLN A 441 10.34 -16.08 -11.75
CA GLN A 441 9.07 -16.58 -12.31
C GLN A 441 9.03 -16.44 -13.83
N LEU A 442 9.52 -15.32 -14.39
CA LEU A 442 9.56 -15.09 -15.84
C LEU A 442 10.51 -16.09 -16.53
N LYS A 443 11.69 -16.36 -15.94
CA LYS A 443 12.63 -17.37 -16.44
C LYS A 443 12.02 -18.77 -16.43
N GLU A 444 11.32 -19.14 -15.35
CA GLU A 444 10.66 -20.43 -15.24
C GLU A 444 9.52 -20.59 -16.25
N GLN A 445 8.68 -19.56 -16.41
CA GLN A 445 7.63 -19.56 -17.43
C GLN A 445 8.19 -19.60 -18.86
N ALA A 446 9.28 -18.87 -19.13
CA ALA A 446 9.92 -18.89 -20.45
C ALA A 446 10.52 -20.26 -20.76
N ALA A 447 11.14 -20.92 -19.77
CA ALA A 447 11.64 -22.28 -19.91
C ALA A 447 10.51 -23.28 -20.20
N GLN A 448 9.39 -23.20 -19.47
CA GLN A 448 8.21 -24.04 -19.71
C GLN A 448 7.60 -23.79 -21.10
N ARG A 449 7.50 -22.53 -21.55
CA ARG A 449 7.01 -22.21 -22.90
C ARG A 449 7.92 -22.73 -24.00
N ALA A 450 9.24 -22.57 -23.86
CA ALA A 450 10.21 -23.08 -24.82
C ALA A 450 10.21 -24.62 -24.90
N GLU A 451 10.00 -25.30 -23.77
CA GLU A 451 9.84 -26.76 -23.75
C GLU A 451 8.53 -27.20 -24.42
N ALA A 452 7.43 -26.47 -24.18
CA ALA A 452 6.15 -26.72 -24.83
C ALA A 452 6.22 -26.49 -26.35
N GLU A 453 6.84 -25.39 -26.79
CA GLU A 453 7.01 -25.06 -28.21
C GLU A 453 7.83 -26.12 -28.95
N ARG A 454 8.96 -26.55 -28.38
CA ARG A 454 9.74 -27.68 -28.92
C ARG A 454 8.92 -28.94 -29.06
N ARG A 455 8.11 -29.28 -28.06
CA ARG A 455 7.25 -30.46 -28.09
C ARG A 455 6.15 -30.32 -29.16
N GLU A 456 5.55 -29.14 -29.29
CA GLU A 456 4.55 -28.85 -30.32
C GLU A 456 5.14 -28.92 -31.73
N GLU A 457 6.37 -28.43 -31.94
CA GLU A 457 7.11 -28.54 -33.20
C GLU A 457 7.39 -30.00 -33.56
N GLU A 458 7.88 -30.79 -32.61
CA GLU A 458 8.11 -32.24 -32.80
C GLU A 458 6.80 -32.97 -33.15
N GLU A 459 5.70 -32.68 -32.44
CA GLU A 459 4.39 -33.25 -32.73
C GLU A 459 3.82 -32.78 -34.08
N ALA A 460 4.05 -31.53 -34.47
CA ALA A 460 3.64 -30.98 -35.76
C ALA A 460 4.40 -31.65 -36.92
N GLN A 461 5.70 -31.85 -36.79
CA GLN A 461 6.50 -32.59 -37.77
C GLN A 461 6.00 -34.03 -37.92
N GLN A 462 5.69 -34.71 -36.82
CA GLN A 462 5.10 -36.05 -36.87
C GLN A 462 3.69 -36.07 -37.49
N ARG A 463 2.87 -35.04 -37.24
CA ARG A 463 1.56 -34.91 -37.88
C ARG A 463 1.69 -34.69 -39.38
N ASP A 464 2.61 -33.84 -39.82
CA ASP A 464 2.83 -33.53 -41.24
C ASP A 464 3.39 -34.75 -42.00
N GLN A 465 4.32 -35.50 -41.41
CA GLN A 465 4.80 -36.76 -41.99
C GLN A 465 3.67 -37.77 -42.19
N ARG A 466 2.87 -38.01 -41.13
CA ARG A 466 1.71 -38.92 -41.22
C ARG A 466 0.67 -38.43 -42.23
N TRP A 467 0.45 -37.13 -42.32
CA TRP A 467 -0.45 -36.53 -43.29
C TRP A 467 0.04 -36.71 -44.72
N GLY A 468 1.34 -36.53 -44.96
CA GLY A 468 1.98 -36.77 -46.25
C GLY A 468 1.84 -38.21 -46.71
N GLU A 469 2.15 -39.18 -45.84
CA GLU A 469 1.97 -40.61 -46.10
C GLU A 469 0.50 -40.95 -46.39
N TRP A 470 -0.44 -40.42 -45.59
CA TRP A 470 -1.86 -40.60 -45.79
C TRP A 470 -2.34 -40.01 -47.12
N ASN A 471 -1.90 -38.81 -47.49
CA ASN A 471 -2.31 -38.16 -48.73
C ASN A 471 -1.77 -38.88 -49.97
N GLN A 472 -0.53 -39.38 -49.93
CA GLN A 472 0.00 -40.23 -50.99
C GLN A 472 -0.83 -41.51 -51.16
N HIS A 473 -1.19 -42.17 -50.04
CA HIS A 473 -2.05 -43.35 -50.07
C HIS A 473 -3.44 -43.02 -50.65
N LEU A 474 -4.01 -41.89 -50.27
CA LEU A 474 -5.32 -41.45 -50.76
C LEU A 474 -5.31 -41.12 -52.25
N GLU A 475 -4.25 -40.48 -52.75
CA GLU A 475 -4.08 -40.20 -54.19
C GLU A 475 -3.95 -41.50 -55.01
N GLU A 476 -3.22 -42.49 -54.48
CA GLU A 476 -3.10 -43.81 -55.11
C GLU A 476 -4.46 -44.51 -55.19
N VAL A 477 -5.25 -44.48 -54.10
CA VAL A 477 -6.62 -45.03 -54.08
C VAL A 477 -7.53 -44.32 -55.07
N ARG A 478 -7.52 -42.98 -55.11
CA ARG A 478 -8.34 -42.21 -56.08
C ARG A 478 -7.97 -42.54 -57.52
N ARG A 479 -6.67 -42.72 -57.82
CA ARG A 479 -6.21 -43.10 -59.16
C ARG A 479 -6.75 -44.48 -59.53
N GLN A 480 -6.63 -45.45 -58.64
CA GLN A 480 -7.19 -46.79 -58.85
C GLN A 480 -8.71 -46.77 -59.07
N GLU A 481 -9.45 -45.97 -58.30
CA GLU A 481 -10.89 -45.77 -58.51
C GLU A 481 -11.21 -45.12 -59.86
N HIS A 482 -10.45 -44.09 -60.25
CA HIS A 482 -10.66 -43.40 -61.53
C HIS A 482 -10.41 -44.33 -62.72
N ASP A 483 -9.31 -45.08 -62.70
CA ASP A 483 -8.97 -46.04 -63.77
C ASP A 483 -10.04 -47.14 -63.87
N LEU A 484 -10.57 -47.61 -62.73
CA LEU A 484 -11.67 -48.57 -62.69
C LEU A 484 -12.96 -47.98 -63.29
N LEU A 485 -13.32 -46.75 -62.92
CA LEU A 485 -14.49 -46.06 -63.45
C LEU A 485 -14.36 -45.73 -64.94
N GLU A 486 -13.16 -45.36 -65.42
CA GLU A 486 -12.92 -45.11 -66.85
C GLU A 486 -13.01 -46.42 -67.66
N SER A 487 -12.50 -47.52 -67.12
CA SER A 487 -12.67 -48.85 -67.71
C SER A 487 -14.15 -49.27 -67.80
N GLN A 488 -14.91 -49.07 -66.72
CA GLN A 488 -16.34 -49.39 -66.67
C GLN A 488 -17.17 -48.48 -67.60
N SER A 489 -16.87 -47.18 -67.62
CA SER A 489 -17.60 -46.19 -68.42
C SER A 489 -17.17 -46.14 -69.89
N GLY A 490 -16.05 -46.76 -70.25
CA GLY A 490 -15.53 -46.78 -71.62
C GLY A 490 -16.54 -47.31 -72.65
N HIS A 491 -17.28 -48.38 -72.30
CA HIS A 491 -18.34 -48.91 -73.15
C HIS A 491 -19.48 -47.90 -73.36
N PHE A 492 -19.89 -47.21 -72.30
CA PHE A 492 -20.98 -46.24 -72.35
C PHE A 492 -20.59 -44.95 -73.09
N ARG A 493 -19.37 -44.44 -72.88
CA ARG A 493 -18.84 -43.28 -73.60
C ARG A 493 -18.70 -43.56 -75.09
N ASN A 494 -18.20 -44.74 -75.47
CA ASN A 494 -18.08 -45.15 -76.87
C ASN A 494 -19.46 -45.25 -77.54
N TYR A 495 -20.46 -45.80 -76.84
CA TYR A 495 -21.84 -45.83 -77.32
C TYR A 495 -22.40 -44.41 -77.51
N LEU A 496 -22.30 -43.55 -76.50
CA LEU A 496 -22.78 -42.16 -76.58
C LEU A 496 -22.10 -41.40 -77.72
N MET A 497 -20.77 -41.48 -77.83
CA MET A 497 -20.02 -40.75 -78.87
C MET A 497 -20.34 -41.24 -80.29
N ARG A 498 -20.60 -42.54 -80.48
CA ARG A 498 -20.87 -43.10 -81.81
C ARG A 498 -22.33 -42.93 -82.23
N ASP A 499 -23.26 -43.22 -81.32
CA ASP A 499 -24.67 -43.43 -81.67
C ASP A 499 -25.57 -42.26 -81.26
N VAL A 500 -25.21 -41.46 -80.24
CA VAL A 500 -26.08 -40.39 -79.71
C VAL A 500 -25.54 -39.00 -80.01
N MET A 501 -24.25 -38.76 -79.81
CA MET A 501 -23.63 -37.43 -79.93
C MET A 501 -23.74 -36.82 -81.33
N PRO A 502 -23.55 -37.55 -82.46
CA PRO A 502 -23.69 -36.95 -83.78
C PRO A 502 -25.10 -36.41 -84.03
N THR A 503 -26.12 -37.20 -83.70
CA THR A 503 -27.53 -36.83 -83.85
C THR A 503 -27.92 -35.70 -82.91
N LEU A 504 -27.52 -35.77 -81.64
CA LEU A 504 -27.78 -34.71 -80.66
C LEU A 504 -27.07 -33.40 -81.03
N THR A 505 -25.84 -33.46 -81.53
CA THR A 505 -25.08 -32.27 -81.95
C THR A 505 -25.72 -31.63 -83.18
N GLN A 506 -26.17 -32.43 -84.16
CA GLN A 506 -26.93 -31.91 -85.30
C GLN A 506 -28.25 -31.28 -84.85
N GLY A 507 -29.02 -31.97 -84.00
CA GLY A 507 -30.26 -31.44 -83.44
C GLY A 507 -30.05 -30.15 -82.64
N LEU A 508 -28.99 -30.06 -81.83
CA LEU A 508 -28.65 -28.85 -81.06
C LEU A 508 -28.24 -27.68 -81.95
N ILE A 509 -27.47 -27.95 -83.02
CA ILE A 509 -27.13 -26.93 -84.02
C ILE A 509 -28.39 -26.41 -84.70
N GLU A 510 -29.31 -27.31 -85.08
CA GLU A 510 -30.55 -26.96 -85.78
C GLU A 510 -31.58 -26.28 -84.86
N CYS A 511 -31.62 -26.67 -83.58
CA CYS A 511 -32.38 -25.98 -82.55
C CYS A 511 -31.85 -24.55 -82.33
N CYS A 512 -30.53 -24.36 -82.34
CA CYS A 512 -29.91 -23.03 -82.22
C CYS A 512 -30.22 -22.11 -83.42
N THR A 513 -30.37 -22.67 -84.62
CA THR A 513 -30.70 -21.90 -85.83
C THR A 513 -32.19 -21.55 -85.91
N ILE A 514 -33.08 -22.49 -85.61
CA ILE A 514 -34.55 -22.29 -85.73
C ILE A 514 -35.12 -21.54 -84.53
N ARG A 515 -34.50 -21.66 -83.34
CA ARG A 515 -34.97 -21.09 -82.07
C ARG A 515 -36.46 -21.34 -81.83
N PRO A 516 -36.89 -22.62 -81.77
CA PRO A 516 -38.27 -22.97 -81.43
C PRO A 516 -38.63 -22.51 -80.01
N ASP A 517 -39.90 -22.24 -79.76
CA ASP A 517 -40.40 -21.78 -78.46
C ASP A 517 -40.17 -22.81 -77.33
N ASP A 518 -40.14 -24.12 -77.66
CA ASP A 518 -39.67 -25.19 -76.76
C ASP A 518 -38.51 -25.97 -77.39
N PRO A 519 -37.26 -25.73 -76.97
CA PRO A 519 -36.08 -26.40 -77.51
C PRO A 519 -35.97 -27.87 -77.10
N ILE A 520 -36.61 -28.30 -76.01
CA ILE A 520 -36.53 -29.69 -75.54
C ILE A 520 -37.44 -30.57 -76.39
N ASP A 521 -38.67 -30.15 -76.62
CA ASP A 521 -39.64 -30.91 -77.45
C ASP A 521 -39.17 -31.00 -78.92
N PHE A 522 -38.52 -29.95 -79.42
CA PHE A 522 -37.90 -29.95 -80.75
C PHE A 522 -36.77 -30.99 -80.89
N LEU A 523 -35.94 -31.16 -79.87
CA LEU A 523 -34.85 -32.15 -79.86
C LEU A 523 -35.37 -33.59 -79.71
N VAL A 524 -36.54 -33.80 -79.07
CA VAL A 524 -37.19 -35.13 -79.00
C VAL A 524 -37.63 -35.61 -80.39
N GLY A 525 -38.03 -34.70 -81.28
CA GLY A 525 -38.36 -35.04 -82.68
C GLY A 525 -37.17 -35.57 -83.50
N TRP A 526 -35.93 -35.33 -83.06
CA TRP A 526 -34.70 -35.83 -83.67
C TRP A 526 -34.26 -37.20 -83.13
N SER A 527 -34.91 -37.72 -82.07
CA SER A 527 -34.52 -38.95 -81.39
C SER A 527 -35.31 -40.19 -81.85
N SER A 528 -35.89 -40.18 -83.06
CA SER A 528 -36.43 -41.36 -83.76
C SER A 528 -35.49 -41.77 -84.87
#